data_AF-A0A192H0X1-F1
#
_entry.id   AF-A0A192H0X1-F1
#
_cell.length_a   1.000
_cell.length_b   1.000
_cell.length_c   1.000
_cell.angle_alpha   90.00
_cell.angle_beta   90.00
_cell.angle_gamma   90.00
#
_symmetry.space_group_name_H-M   'P 1'
#
loop_
_entity.id
_entity.type
_entity.pdbx_description
1 polymer ?
#
loop_
_entity_poly.entity_id
_entity_poly.type
_entity_poly.pdbx_seq_one_letter_code
_entity_poly.pdbx_strand_id
1 'polypeptide(L)' 'MLFNKTMDYLVVGVYRLASGKKTEQCVMHNTTKREAKEQMFNYLINNKLGNQDGSFRDILSISVHKE' A
#
# COMPACT_ATOMS: atom_id res chain seq x y z
N MET A 1 -17.02 -9.25 19.08
CA MET A 1 -16.35 -9.63 17.82
C MET A 1 -16.16 -8.35 17.00
N LEU A 2 -14.93 -7.86 16.83
CA LEU A 2 -14.66 -6.72 15.95
C LEU A 2 -14.91 -7.21 14.51
N PHE A 3 -15.99 -6.73 13.90
CA PHE A 3 -16.33 -7.03 12.53
C PHE A 3 -15.22 -6.53 11.60
N ASN A 4 -14.39 -7.44 11.12
CA ASN A 4 -13.64 -7.28 9.88
C ASN A 4 -14.66 -7.25 8.74
N LYS A 5 -15.37 -6.13 8.59
CA LYS A 5 -16.28 -5.94 7.47
C LYS A 5 -15.43 -5.69 6.23
N THR A 6 -15.52 -6.61 5.28
CA THR A 6 -14.92 -6.40 3.96
C THR A 6 -15.68 -5.28 3.26
N MET A 7 -14.93 -4.33 2.71
CA MET A 7 -15.45 -3.22 1.93
C MET A 7 -14.34 -2.67 1.04
N ASP A 8 -14.68 -1.66 0.27
CA ASP A 8 -13.72 -1.01 -0.60
C ASP A 8 -12.91 0.00 0.21
N TYR A 9 -11.59 -0.10 0.08
CA TYR A 9 -10.65 0.76 0.78
C TYR A 9 -9.73 1.43 -0.22
N LEU A 10 -9.67 2.75 -0.14
CA LEU A 10 -8.66 3.52 -0.82
C LEU A 10 -7.34 3.43 -0.05
N VAL A 11 -6.33 2.83 -0.67
CA VAL A 11 -5.00 2.69 -0.08
C VAL A 11 -4.03 3.61 -0.80
N VAL A 12 -3.30 4.42 -0.03
CA VAL A 12 -2.27 5.35 -0.51
C VAL A 12 -0.92 4.93 0.07
N GLY A 13 0.00 4.55 -0.80
CA GLY A 13 1.37 4.19 -0.47
C GLY A 13 2.34 5.30 -0.88
N VAL A 14 3.16 5.77 0.05
CA VAL A 14 4.24 6.73 -0.22
C VAL A 14 5.57 6.04 -0.02
N TYR A 15 6.44 6.13 -1.02
CA TYR A 15 7.78 5.55 -0.98
C TYR A 15 8.80 6.48 -1.61
N ARG A 16 10.07 6.22 -1.32
CA ARG A 16 11.21 6.95 -1.84
C ARG A 16 11.92 6.11 -2.90
N LEU A 17 12.36 6.77 -3.96
CA LEU A 17 13.28 6.21 -4.95
C LEU A 17 14.46 7.16 -5.09
N ALA A 18 15.50 6.73 -5.80
CA ALA A 18 16.64 7.58 -6.14
C ALA A 18 16.22 8.88 -6.86
N SER A 19 15.11 8.84 -7.60
CA SER A 19 14.53 9.99 -8.32
C SER A 19 13.63 10.89 -7.46
N GLY A 20 13.39 10.55 -6.19
CA GLY A 20 12.59 11.34 -5.27
C GLY A 20 11.44 10.56 -4.62
N LYS A 21 10.49 11.28 -4.01
CA LYS A 21 9.30 10.68 -3.40
C LYS A 21 8.26 10.37 -4.47
N LYS A 22 7.66 9.18 -4.40
CA LYS A 22 6.54 8.75 -5.23
C LYS A 22 5.36 8.36 -4.35
N THR A 23 4.17 8.56 -4.90
CA THR A 23 2.91 8.25 -4.25
C THR A 23 2.10 7.39 -5.20
N GLU A 24 1.60 6.26 -4.70
CA GLU A 24 0.76 5.33 -5.43
C GLU A 24 -0.56 5.22 -4.69
N GLN A 25 -1.65 5.22 -5.45
CA GLN A 25 -3.00 5.16 -4.94
C GLN A 25 -3.72 4.03 -5.65
N CYS A 26 -4.37 3.16 -4.88
CA CYS A 26 -5.12 2.04 -5.40
C CYS A 26 -6.37 1.80 -4.55
N VAL A 27 -7.48 1.45 -5.20
CA VAL A 27 -8.71 1.01 -4.53
C VAL A 27 -8.64 -0.51 -4.42
N MET A 28 -8.67 -1.00 -3.19
CA MET A 28 -8.71 -2.42 -2.91
C MET A 28 -10.16 -2.80 -2.61
N HIS A 29 -10.74 -3.63 -3.48
CA HIS A 29 -12.14 -4.02 -3.40
C HIS A 29 -12.36 -5.20 -2.46
N ASN A 30 -13.50 -5.19 -1.76
CA ASN A 30 -13.98 -6.30 -0.91
C ASN A 30 -12.89 -6.91 -0.01
N THR A 31 -12.10 -6.06 0.65
CA THR A 31 -10.99 -6.50 1.49
C THR A 31 -11.15 -5.96 2.89
N THR A 32 -10.42 -6.49 3.88
CA THR A 32 -10.33 -5.88 5.20
C THR A 32 -9.27 -4.77 5.21
N LYS A 33 -9.36 -3.83 6.16
CA LYS A 33 -8.34 -2.76 6.31
C LYS A 33 -6.91 -3.32 6.45
N ARG A 34 -6.77 -4.48 7.09
CA ARG A 34 -5.48 -5.16 7.28
C ARG A 34 -4.97 -5.73 5.96
N GLU A 35 -5.81 -6.49 5.26
CA GLU A 35 -5.47 -7.08 3.97
C GLU A 35 -5.17 -6.00 2.92
N ALA A 36 -5.95 -4.91 2.86
CA ALA A 36 -5.70 -3.77 1.98
C ALA A 36 -4.29 -3.19 2.18
N LYS A 37 -3.85 -3.09 3.43
CA LYS A 37 -2.52 -2.63 3.80
C LYS A 37 -1.43 -3.63 3.39
N GLU A 38 -1.64 -4.92 3.66
CA GLU A 38 -0.71 -5.99 3.29
C GLU A 38 -0.57 -6.11 1.75
N GLN A 39 -1.67 -6.00 1.01
CA GLN A 39 -1.68 -5.99 -0.45
C GLN A 39 -0.91 -4.80 -1.02
N MET A 40 -1.15 -3.58 -0.50
CA MET A 40 -0.38 -2.41 -0.92
C MET A 40 1.11 -2.56 -0.59
N PHE A 41 1.45 -3.06 0.59
CA PHE A 41 2.84 -3.30 0.98
C PHE A 41 3.53 -4.27 0.00
N ASN A 42 2.89 -5.41 -0.30
CA ASN A 42 3.41 -6.38 -1.26
C ASN A 42 3.49 -5.80 -2.68
N TYR A 43 2.53 -4.97 -3.08
CA TYR A 43 2.56 -4.28 -4.36
C TYR A 43 3.78 -3.35 -4.47
N LEU A 44 4.01 -2.52 -3.46
CA LEU A 44 5.14 -1.59 -3.44
C LEU A 44 6.47 -2.33 -3.44
N ILE A 45 6.62 -3.39 -2.64
CA ILE A 45 7.85 -4.19 -2.60
C ILE A 45 8.07 -4.92 -3.92
N ASN A 46 7.10 -5.66 -4.43
CA ASN A 46 7.34 -6.54 -5.58
C ASN A 46 7.31 -5.80 -6.92
N ASN A 47 6.50 -4.75 -7.08
CA ASN A 47 6.34 -4.09 -8.38
C ASN A 47 7.09 -2.76 -8.51
N LYS A 48 7.28 -2.01 -7.42
CA LYS A 48 7.89 -0.66 -7.50
C LYS A 48 9.32 -0.66 -7.02
N LEU A 49 9.54 -1.13 -5.79
CA LEU A 49 10.85 -1.13 -5.14
C LEU A 49 11.73 -2.27 -5.62
N GLY A 50 11.19 -3.49 -5.73
CA GLY A 50 11.93 -4.67 -6.18
C GLY A 50 12.45 -4.55 -7.61
N ASN A 51 11.78 -3.77 -8.46
CA ASN A 51 12.24 -3.47 -9.82
C ASN A 51 13.34 -2.40 -9.89
N GLN A 52 13.63 -1.70 -8.78
CA GLN A 52 14.59 -0.59 -8.73
C GLN A 52 15.63 -0.75 -7.61
N ASP A 53 15.88 -1.99 -7.18
CA ASP A 53 16.74 -2.31 -6.01
C ASP A 53 16.35 -1.57 -4.71
N GLY A 54 15.11 -1.07 -4.66
CA GLY A 54 14.54 -0.41 -3.50
C GLY A 54 14.20 -1.43 -2.41
N SER A 55 14.33 -1.02 -1.16
CA SER A 55 14.05 -1.85 0.01
C SER A 55 12.74 -1.44 0.66
N PHE A 56 12.17 -2.31 1.51
CA PHE A 56 11.02 -1.98 2.36
C PHE A 56 11.27 -0.71 3.21
N ARG A 57 12.53 -0.38 3.49
CA ARG A 57 12.95 0.83 4.21
C ARG A 57 12.61 2.13 3.46
N ASP A 58 12.44 2.05 2.16
CA ASP A 58 12.07 3.17 1.32
C ASP A 58 10.58 3.47 1.35
N ILE A 59 9.76 2.59 1.92
CA ILE A 59 8.34 2.83 2.17
C ILE A 59 8.21 3.78 3.37
N LEU A 60 7.69 4.98 3.11
CA LEU A 60 7.53 6.02 4.12
C LEU A 60 6.20 5.89 4.87
N SER A 61 5.10 5.61 4.15
CA SER A 61 3.80 5.45 4.76
C SER A 61 2.85 4.64 3.87
N ILE A 62 1.91 3.95 4.52
CA ILE A 62 0.74 3.33 3.86
C ILE A 62 -0.50 3.75 4.65
N SER A 63 -1.35 4.53 4.02
CA SER A 63 -2.61 5.01 4.59
C SER A 63 -3.77 4.26 3.96
N VAL A 64 -4.72 3.82 4.77
CA VAL A 64 -5.94 3.13 4.32
C VAL A 64 -7.15 3.97 4.72
N HIS A 65 -7.86 4.45 3.71
CA HIS A 65 -9.08 5.24 3.84
C HIS A 65 -10.26 4.37 3.44
N LYS A 66 -11.37 4.50 4.18
CA LYS A 66 -12.62 3.87 3.80
C LYS A 66 -13.21 4.69 2.65
N GLU A 67 -13.64 4.01 1.59
CA GLU A 67 -14.47 4.62 0.53
C GLU A 67 -15.95 4.64 0.93
#